data_AF-A0A8T3UA64-F1
#
_entry.id   AF-A0A8T3UA64-F1
#
_cell.length_a   1.000
_cell.length_b   1.000
_cell.length_c   1.000
_cell.angle_alpha   90.00
_cell.angle_beta   90.00
_cell.angle_gamma   90.00
#
_symmetry.space_group_name_H-M   'P 1'
#
loop_
_entity.id
_entity.type
_entity.pdbx_description
1 polymer ?
#
loop_
_entity_poly.entity_id
_entity_poly.type
_entity_poly.pdbx_seq_one_letter_code
_entity_poly.pdbx_strand_id
1 'polypeptide(L)'
;DEYDALVTKRHYKTHVNISETLKDMIVDTEPPKNVVALDFLKQNQHLGKINKKPLKALFKVVIDDILYEIAGICNYINYLKDQLKRLRTVESYDKKIQSTHSERTKEYYGAGMKMLLKPGETIENYKQLITEFSDAIVAREDRIKQLYDEIKIIKKLKV
;
A
#
# COMPACT_ATOMS: atom_id res chain seq x y z
N ASP A 1 13.66 -3.86 17.92
CA ASP A 1 13.66 -2.91 19.05
C ASP A 1 13.80 -1.46 18.59
N GLU A 2 14.99 -0.93 18.31
CA GLU A 2 15.17 0.49 17.92
C GLU A 2 14.37 0.89 16.68
N TYR A 3 14.40 0.05 15.64
CA TYR A 3 13.59 0.24 14.44
C TYR A 3 12.09 0.30 14.75
N ASP A 4 11.57 -0.69 15.48
CA ASP A 4 10.15 -0.79 15.81
C ASP A 4 9.68 0.39 16.66
N ALA A 5 10.52 0.86 17.58
CA ALA A 5 10.23 2.04 18.41
C ALA A 5 10.08 3.32 17.56
N LEU A 6 10.97 3.54 16.59
CA LEU A 6 10.91 4.69 15.69
C LEU A 6 9.69 4.62 14.75
N VAL A 7 9.42 3.44 14.18
CA VAL A 7 8.27 3.20 13.31
C VAL A 7 6.96 3.43 14.06
N THR A 8 6.86 2.91 15.29
CA THR A 8 5.68 3.09 16.15
C THR A 8 5.45 4.54 16.51
N LYS A 9 6.51 5.27 16.90
CA LYS A 9 6.44 6.70 17.25
C LYS A 9 5.96 7.57 16.09
N ARG A 10 6.27 7.17 14.85
CA ARG A 10 5.86 7.88 13.63
C ARG A 10 4.46 7.47 13.13
N HIS A 11 3.83 6.49 13.78
CA HIS A 11 2.49 6.00 13.45
C HIS A 11 2.35 5.57 11.98
N TYR A 12 3.39 4.97 11.41
CA TYR A 12 3.32 4.45 10.05
C TYR A 12 2.23 3.37 9.93
N LYS A 13 1.33 3.54 8.96
CA LYS A 13 0.28 2.56 8.62
C LYS A 13 0.63 1.76 7.35
N THR A 14 1.82 1.98 6.81
CA THR A 14 2.34 1.50 5.53
C THR A 14 3.85 1.71 5.54
N HIS A 15 4.57 1.05 4.64
CA HIS A 15 6.00 1.31 4.46
C HIS A 15 6.33 2.53 3.58
N VAL A 16 5.34 3.29 3.10
CA VAL A 16 5.63 4.57 2.43
C VAL A 16 6.36 5.50 3.39
N ASN A 17 7.48 6.07 2.93
CA ASN A 17 8.43 6.92 3.66
C ASN A 17 9.26 6.21 4.76
N ILE A 18 9.27 4.88 4.82
CA ILE A 18 10.05 4.14 5.83
C ILE A 18 11.57 4.40 5.75
N SER A 19 12.07 4.82 4.59
CA SER A 19 13.47 5.22 4.39
C SER A 19 13.87 6.41 5.27
N GLU A 20 12.93 7.25 5.71
CA GLU A 20 13.22 8.29 6.69
C GLU A 20 13.67 7.69 8.02
N THR A 21 13.07 6.58 8.44
CA THR A 21 13.51 5.87 9.67
C THR A 21 14.90 5.29 9.44
N LEU A 22 15.13 4.69 8.28
CA LEU A 22 16.44 4.11 7.95
C LEU A 22 17.55 5.16 7.84
N LYS A 23 17.24 6.37 7.36
CA LYS A 23 18.18 7.51 7.36
C LYS A 23 18.56 7.94 8.77
N ASP A 24 17.60 8.05 9.68
CA ASP A 24 17.88 8.37 11.09
C ASP A 24 18.77 7.28 11.73
N MET A 25 18.47 6.01 11.46
CA MET A 25 19.28 4.90 11.95
C MET A 25 20.72 4.91 11.38
N ILE A 26 20.92 5.36 10.15
CA ILE A 26 22.27 5.56 9.59
C ILE A 26 23.04 6.60 10.40
N VAL A 27 22.40 7.72 10.75
CA VAL A 27 23.03 8.78 11.58
C VAL A 27 23.47 8.20 12.92
N ASP A 28 22.66 7.34 13.53
CA ASP A 28 23.00 6.67 14.79
C ASP A 28 24.12 5.62 14.66
N THR A 29 24.58 5.29 13.45
CA THR A 29 25.82 4.50 13.27
C THR A 29 27.10 5.34 13.28
N GLU A 30 27.00 6.66 13.18
CA GLU A 30 28.14 7.56 13.26
C GLU A 30 28.50 7.85 14.72
N PRO A 31 29.80 8.02 15.04
CA PRO A 31 30.21 8.50 16.35
C PRO A 31 29.68 9.93 16.61
N PRO A 32 29.35 10.27 17.86
CA PRO A 32 28.83 11.59 18.20
C PRO A 32 29.84 12.70 17.86
N LYS A 33 29.41 13.72 17.10
CA LYS A 33 30.29 14.78 16.59
C LYS A 33 30.78 15.79 17.65
N ASN A 34 30.07 15.91 18.77
CA ASN A 34 30.40 16.82 19.87
C ASN A 34 30.45 16.06 21.20
N VAL A 35 31.66 15.67 21.64
CA VAL A 35 31.85 15.04 22.95
C VAL A 35 32.58 16.02 23.87
N VAL A 36 31.82 16.85 24.59
CA VAL A 36 32.35 17.55 25.77
C VAL A 36 32.00 16.71 26.99
N ALA A 37 32.72 15.61 27.26
CA ALA A 37 32.57 14.90 28.54
C ALA A 37 33.71 13.90 28.84
N LEU A 38 34.12 13.94 30.12
CA LEU A 38 34.95 13.07 30.98
C LEU A 38 35.70 11.89 30.34
N ASP A 39 36.94 11.70 30.79
CA ASP A 39 37.91 10.67 30.37
C ASP A 39 37.38 9.23 30.32
N PHE A 40 36.30 8.89 31.05
CA PHE A 40 35.69 7.56 31.04
C PHE A 40 34.89 7.25 29.75
N LEU A 41 34.42 8.27 29.02
CA LEU A 41 33.71 8.09 27.75
C LEU A 41 34.66 7.93 26.55
N LYS A 42 35.95 8.27 26.69
CA LYS A 42 36.93 8.27 25.58
C LYS A 42 37.11 6.90 24.90
N GLN A 43 36.94 5.79 25.62
CA GLN A 43 37.17 4.46 25.06
C GLN A 43 36.13 4.04 24.00
N ASN A 44 34.93 4.62 24.01
CA ASN A 44 33.85 4.28 23.07
C ASN A 44 33.47 5.44 22.11
N GLN A 45 34.23 6.54 22.11
CA GLN A 45 33.94 7.71 21.26
C GLN A 45 33.96 7.44 19.76
N HIS A 46 34.58 6.34 19.32
CA HIS A 46 34.68 5.96 17.91
C HIS A 46 33.52 5.09 17.41
N LEU A 47 32.65 4.64 18.31
CA LEU A 47 31.54 3.74 17.98
C LEU A 47 30.22 4.51 17.98
N GLY A 48 29.42 4.33 16.92
CA GLY A 48 28.04 4.81 16.90
C GLY A 48 27.13 3.99 17.82
N LYS A 49 25.92 4.49 18.08
CA LYS A 49 24.91 3.80 18.91
C LYS A 49 24.45 2.48 18.28
N ILE A 50 24.44 2.40 16.95
CA ILE A 50 23.96 1.25 16.19
C ILE A 50 25.09 0.61 15.39
N ASN A 51 25.12 -0.72 15.37
CA ASN A 51 26.06 -1.48 14.56
C ASN A 51 25.62 -1.52 13.07
N LYS A 52 26.54 -1.16 12.18
CA LYS A 52 26.32 -1.13 10.71
C LYS A 52 25.98 -2.50 10.10
N LYS A 53 26.51 -3.60 10.64
CA LYS A 53 26.31 -4.95 10.06
C LYS A 53 24.86 -5.43 10.23
N PRO A 54 24.26 -5.41 11.43
CA PRO A 54 22.82 -5.63 11.60
C PRO A 54 21.96 -4.63 10.82
N LEU A 55 22.35 -3.36 10.76
CA LEU A 55 21.59 -2.35 10.00
C LEU A 55 21.51 -2.68 8.50
N LYS A 56 22.60 -3.18 7.90
CA LYS A 56 22.58 -3.67 6.51
C LYS A 56 21.66 -4.87 6.30
N ALA A 57 21.56 -5.77 7.29
CA ALA A 57 20.63 -6.88 7.22
C ALA A 57 19.17 -6.39 7.34
N LEU A 58 18.91 -5.44 8.25
CA LEU A 58 17.60 -4.81 8.41
C LEU A 58 17.11 -4.18 7.10
N PHE A 59 17.96 -3.51 6.34
CA PHE A 59 17.56 -2.90 5.06
C PHE A 59 17.00 -3.93 4.07
N LYS A 60 17.54 -5.16 4.07
CA LYS A 60 17.03 -6.24 3.21
C LYS A 60 15.65 -6.69 3.67
N VAL A 61 15.50 -6.91 4.98
CA VAL A 61 14.21 -7.30 5.58
C VAL A 61 13.13 -6.25 5.29
N VAL A 62 13.44 -4.96 5.44
CA VAL A 62 12.48 -3.88 5.16
C VAL A 62 12.09 -3.84 3.67
N ILE A 63 13.01 -4.14 2.75
CA ILE A 63 12.66 -4.26 1.33
C ILE A 63 11.72 -5.45 1.11
N ASP A 64 11.97 -6.59 1.75
CA ASP A 64 11.12 -7.77 1.65
C ASP A 64 9.71 -7.48 2.22
N ASP A 65 9.61 -6.74 3.32
CA ASP A 65 8.34 -6.31 3.91
C ASP A 65 7.56 -5.36 2.99
N ILE A 66 8.24 -4.42 2.31
CA ILE A 66 7.61 -3.57 1.31
C ILE A 66 7.08 -4.41 0.14
N LEU A 67 7.85 -5.39 -0.33
CA LEU A 67 7.43 -6.29 -1.41
C LEU A 67 6.22 -7.13 -1.00
N TYR A 68 6.17 -7.58 0.26
CA TYR A 68 5.03 -8.28 0.83
C TYR A 68 3.78 -7.38 0.87
N GLU A 69 3.92 -6.11 1.29
CA GLU A 69 2.82 -5.13 1.25
C GLU A 69 2.31 -4.93 -0.18
N ILE A 70 3.21 -4.75 -1.16
CA ILE A 70 2.85 -4.63 -2.58
C ILE A 70 2.05 -5.86 -3.04
N ALA A 71 2.49 -7.07 -2.71
CA ALA A 71 1.79 -8.30 -3.08
C ALA A 71 0.37 -8.35 -2.49
N GLY A 72 0.19 -7.93 -1.24
CA GLY A 72 -1.12 -7.80 -0.60
C GLY A 72 -2.03 -6.80 -1.32
N ILE A 73 -1.50 -5.63 -1.69
CA ILE A 73 -2.26 -4.62 -2.43
C ILE A 73 -2.64 -5.13 -3.82
N CYS A 74 -1.74 -5.82 -4.54
CA CYS A 74 -2.03 -6.44 -5.84
C CYS A 74 -3.19 -7.43 -5.75
N ASN A 75 -3.20 -8.31 -4.74
CA ASN A 75 -4.29 -9.26 -4.53
C ASN A 75 -5.63 -8.53 -4.33
N TYR A 76 -5.62 -7.45 -3.56
CA TYR A 76 -6.83 -6.65 -3.35
C TYR A 76 -7.28 -5.91 -4.62
N ILE A 77 -6.36 -5.36 -5.41
CA ILE A 77 -6.67 -4.76 -6.72
C ILE A 77 -7.32 -5.78 -7.64
N ASN A 78 -6.84 -7.03 -7.68
CA ASN A 78 -7.45 -8.08 -8.49
C ASN A 78 -8.90 -8.33 -8.07
N TYR A 79 -9.16 -8.44 -6.76
CA TYR A 79 -10.52 -8.53 -6.24
C TYR A 79 -11.40 -7.35 -6.68
N LEU A 80 -10.90 -6.11 -6.58
CA LEU A 80 -11.63 -4.92 -7.01
C LEU A 80 -11.92 -4.94 -8.52
N LYS A 81 -10.96 -5.36 -9.34
CA LYS A 81 -11.12 -5.50 -10.80
C LYS A 81 -12.19 -6.54 -11.15
N ASP A 82 -12.27 -7.64 -10.41
CA ASP A 82 -13.33 -8.64 -10.58
C ASP A 82 -14.72 -8.09 -10.20
N GLN A 83 -14.82 -7.32 -9.10
CA GLN A 83 -16.06 -6.64 -8.74
C GLN A 83 -16.49 -5.62 -9.81
N LEU A 84 -15.53 -4.83 -10.31
CA LEU A 84 -15.77 -3.85 -11.36
C LEU A 84 -16.26 -4.55 -12.64
N LYS A 85 -15.64 -5.67 -13.04
CA LYS A 85 -16.06 -6.44 -14.22
C LYS A 85 -17.50 -6.93 -14.08
N ARG A 86 -17.88 -7.46 -12.92
CA ARG A 86 -19.26 -7.88 -12.62
C ARG A 86 -20.25 -6.71 -12.73
N LEU A 87 -19.93 -5.55 -12.14
CA LEU A 87 -20.79 -4.37 -12.22
C LEU A 87 -20.89 -3.80 -13.64
N ARG A 88 -19.83 -3.91 -14.46
CA ARG A 88 -19.90 -3.57 -15.89
C ARG A 88 -20.80 -4.53 -16.67
N THR A 89 -20.91 -5.79 -16.27
CA THR A 89 -21.93 -6.70 -16.82
C THR A 89 -23.34 -6.23 -16.47
N VAL A 90 -23.58 -5.81 -15.22
CA VAL A 90 -24.86 -5.19 -14.80
C VAL A 90 -25.17 -3.95 -15.66
N GLU A 91 -24.19 -3.08 -15.88
CA GLU A 91 -24.32 -1.91 -16.76
C GLU A 91 -24.70 -2.29 -18.20
N SER A 92 -24.10 -3.37 -18.71
CA SER A 92 -24.40 -3.87 -20.06
C SER A 92 -25.84 -4.35 -20.19
N TYR A 93 -26.38 -4.97 -19.14
CA TYR A 93 -27.77 -5.42 -19.08
C TYR A 93 -28.74 -4.24 -18.97
N ASP A 94 -28.43 -3.24 -18.14
CA ASP A 94 -29.21 -1.99 -18.06
C ASP A 94 -29.31 -1.34 -19.45
N LYS A 95 -28.18 -1.21 -20.17
CA LYS A 95 -28.17 -0.69 -21.55
C LYS A 95 -29.10 -1.48 -22.50
N LYS A 96 -29.15 -2.82 -22.36
CA LYS A 96 -30.07 -3.65 -23.16
C LYS A 96 -31.53 -3.39 -22.80
N ILE A 97 -31.85 -3.23 -21.51
CA ILE A 97 -33.20 -2.88 -21.03
C ILE A 97 -33.63 -1.53 -21.59
N GLN A 98 -32.77 -0.51 -21.50
CA GLN A 98 -33.10 0.84 -22.00
C GLN A 98 -33.30 0.88 -23.53
N SER A 99 -32.63 0.01 -24.27
CA SER A 99 -32.68 -0.02 -25.74
C SER A 99 -33.84 -0.82 -26.34
N THR A 100 -34.56 -1.62 -25.54
CA THR A 100 -35.55 -2.57 -26.06
C THR A 100 -36.99 -2.15 -25.77
N HIS A 101 -37.89 -2.38 -26.71
CA HIS A 101 -39.34 -2.21 -26.52
C HIS A 101 -40.03 -3.48 -26.02
N SER A 102 -39.34 -4.63 -26.03
CA SER A 102 -39.89 -5.93 -25.64
C SER A 102 -39.88 -6.11 -24.12
N GLU A 103 -41.05 -6.29 -23.53
CA GLU A 103 -41.18 -6.49 -22.08
C GLU A 103 -40.48 -7.77 -21.61
N ARG A 104 -40.60 -8.87 -22.38
CA ARG A 104 -39.87 -10.11 -22.13
C ARG A 104 -38.35 -9.90 -22.07
N THR A 105 -37.82 -9.02 -22.92
CA THR A 105 -36.38 -8.72 -22.94
C THR A 105 -35.97 -7.92 -21.71
N LYS A 106 -36.81 -6.96 -21.29
CA LYS A 106 -36.58 -6.20 -20.05
C LYS A 106 -36.60 -7.11 -18.83
N GLU A 107 -37.57 -8.01 -18.73
CA GLU A 107 -37.67 -8.99 -17.64
C GLU A 107 -36.44 -9.89 -17.57
N TYR A 108 -35.99 -10.42 -18.71
CA TYR A 108 -34.81 -11.29 -18.79
C TYR A 108 -33.55 -10.60 -18.27
N TYR A 109 -33.23 -9.42 -18.80
CA TYR A 109 -32.03 -8.69 -18.37
C TYR A 109 -32.18 -8.14 -16.95
N GLY A 110 -33.39 -7.75 -16.52
CA GLY A 110 -33.67 -7.31 -15.15
C GLY A 110 -33.44 -8.43 -14.12
N ALA A 111 -33.86 -9.66 -14.43
CA ALA A 111 -33.55 -10.83 -13.62
C ALA A 111 -32.04 -11.10 -13.58
N GLY A 112 -31.36 -11.00 -14.73
CA GLY A 112 -29.91 -11.14 -14.82
C GLY A 112 -29.15 -10.10 -13.98
N MET A 113 -29.60 -8.85 -13.97
CA MET A 113 -29.02 -7.81 -13.11
C MET A 113 -29.18 -8.18 -11.62
N LYS A 114 -30.38 -8.59 -11.20
CA LYS A 114 -30.64 -9.00 -9.80
C LYS A 114 -29.77 -10.17 -9.36
N MET A 115 -29.48 -11.13 -10.25
CA MET A 115 -28.59 -12.25 -9.95
C MET A 115 -27.12 -11.84 -9.77
N LEU A 116 -26.69 -10.76 -10.42
CA LEU A 116 -25.31 -10.28 -10.35
C LEU A 116 -25.07 -9.35 -9.17
N LEU A 117 -26.09 -8.64 -8.68
CA LEU A 117 -25.97 -7.72 -7.55
C LEU A 117 -25.69 -8.48 -6.25
N LYS A 118 -24.76 -7.96 -5.44
CA LYS A 118 -24.42 -8.48 -4.11
C LYS A 118 -25.24 -7.79 -3.01
N PRO A 119 -25.28 -8.34 -1.78
CA PRO A 119 -25.94 -7.68 -0.66
C PRO A 119 -25.47 -6.23 -0.49
N GLY A 120 -26.42 -5.30 -0.43
CA GLY A 120 -26.17 -3.85 -0.35
C GLY A 120 -26.04 -3.13 -1.70
N GLU A 121 -25.98 -3.87 -2.81
CA GLU A 121 -25.97 -3.30 -4.16
C GLU A 121 -27.39 -3.30 -4.75
N THR A 122 -27.72 -2.24 -5.48
CA THR A 122 -29.03 -2.03 -6.07
C THR A 122 -28.91 -1.52 -7.51
N ILE A 123 -30.03 -1.52 -8.23
CA ILE A 123 -30.08 -1.03 -9.62
C ILE A 123 -29.87 0.49 -9.65
N GLU A 124 -30.11 1.18 -8.52
CA GLU A 124 -29.93 2.62 -8.38
C GLU A 124 -28.47 3.00 -8.07
N ASN A 125 -27.75 2.17 -7.31
CA ASN A 125 -26.41 2.52 -6.82
C ASN A 125 -25.24 1.90 -7.62
N TYR A 126 -25.48 0.91 -8.50
CA TYR A 126 -24.39 0.18 -9.14
C TYR A 126 -23.44 1.06 -9.97
N LYS A 127 -23.93 2.16 -10.57
CA LYS A 127 -23.11 3.13 -11.32
C LYS A 127 -22.17 3.90 -10.41
N GLN A 128 -22.63 4.28 -9.22
CA GLN A 128 -21.79 4.90 -8.20
C GLN A 128 -20.72 3.91 -7.74
N LEU A 129 -21.09 2.65 -7.48
CA LEU A 129 -20.14 1.60 -7.12
C LEU A 129 -19.06 1.42 -8.17
N ILE A 130 -19.40 1.43 -9.47
CA ILE A 130 -18.40 1.39 -10.56
C ILE A 130 -17.34 2.48 -10.40
N THR A 131 -17.75 3.72 -10.11
CA THR A 131 -16.84 4.84 -9.86
C THR A 131 -15.99 4.60 -8.61
N GLU A 132 -16.62 4.23 -7.49
CA GLU A 132 -15.92 3.96 -6.23
C GLU A 132 -14.87 2.84 -6.37
N PHE A 133 -15.20 1.73 -7.04
CA PHE A 133 -14.26 0.65 -7.34
C PHE A 133 -13.12 1.12 -8.24
N SER A 134 -13.42 1.94 -9.26
CA SER A 134 -12.40 2.50 -10.15
C SER A 134 -11.42 3.41 -9.40
N ASP A 135 -11.95 4.34 -8.61
CA ASP A 135 -11.14 5.28 -7.82
C ASP A 135 -10.31 4.53 -6.76
N ALA A 136 -10.90 3.51 -6.14
CA ALA A 136 -10.21 2.64 -5.19
C ALA A 136 -9.04 1.87 -5.83
N ILE A 137 -9.17 1.42 -7.09
CA ILE A 137 -8.09 0.79 -7.85
C ILE A 137 -6.97 1.81 -8.10
N VAL A 138 -7.32 2.99 -8.64
CA VAL A 138 -6.33 4.04 -8.97
C VAL A 138 -5.53 4.46 -7.74
N ALA A 139 -6.18 4.71 -6.61
CA ALA A 139 -5.51 5.09 -5.37
C ALA A 139 -4.51 4.01 -4.88
N ARG A 140 -4.81 2.74 -5.12
CA ARG A 140 -3.95 1.61 -4.72
C ARG A 140 -2.82 1.35 -5.70
N GLU A 141 -3.04 1.59 -6.99
CA GLU A 141 -1.99 1.57 -7.99
C GLU A 141 -0.96 2.69 -7.72
N ASP A 142 -1.41 3.89 -7.32
CA ASP A 142 -0.51 4.96 -6.88
C ASP A 142 0.27 4.57 -5.61
N ARG A 143 -0.39 3.92 -4.64
CA ARG A 143 0.28 3.38 -3.45
C ARG A 143 1.38 2.38 -3.80
N ILE A 144 1.13 1.46 -4.73
CA ILE A 144 2.15 0.51 -5.21
C ILE A 144 3.34 1.26 -5.81
N LYS A 145 3.09 2.31 -6.60
CA LYS A 145 4.15 3.14 -7.18
C LYS A 145 5.01 3.80 -6.08
N GLN A 146 4.37 4.39 -5.07
CA GLN A 146 5.07 4.99 -3.92
C GLN A 146 5.96 3.96 -3.21
N LEU A 147 5.46 2.74 -2.98
CA LEU A 147 6.23 1.66 -2.35
C LEU A 147 7.42 1.19 -3.20
N TYR A 148 7.27 1.12 -4.53
CA TYR A 148 8.40 0.84 -5.41
C TYR A 148 9.44 1.96 -5.42
N ASP A 149 9.01 3.22 -5.36
CA ASP A 149 9.91 4.35 -5.22
C ASP A 149 10.64 4.34 -3.88
N GLU A 150 9.97 3.91 -2.81
CA GLU A 150 10.58 3.66 -1.50
C GLU A 150 11.73 2.65 -1.59
N ILE A 151 11.51 1.48 -2.23
CA ILE A 151 12.56 0.48 -2.45
C ILE A 151 13.75 1.10 -3.20
N LYS A 152 13.51 1.94 -4.21
CA LYS A 152 14.59 2.61 -4.94
C LYS A 152 15.39 3.56 -4.04
N ILE A 153 14.73 4.27 -3.13
CA ILE A 153 15.39 5.16 -2.16
C ILE A 153 16.25 4.31 -1.22
N ILE A 154 15.69 3.26 -0.61
CA ILE A 154 16.40 2.40 0.35
C ILE A 154 17.64 1.78 -0.29
N LYS A 155 17.53 1.28 -1.53
CA LYS A 155 18.67 0.70 -2.27
C LYS A 155 19.81 1.69 -2.53
N LYS A 156 19.54 3.00 -2.54
CA LYS A 156 20.55 4.06 -2.74
C LYS A 156 21.20 4.51 -1.44
N LEU A 157 20.61 4.21 -0.29
CA LEU A 157 21.18 4.56 1.01
C LEU A 157 22.48 3.77 1.26
N LYS A 158 23.49 4.45 1.79
CA LYS A 158 24.79 3.86 2.14
C LYS A 158 24.91 3.74 3.66
N VAL A 159 25.22 2.54 4.14
CA VAL A 159 25.47 2.21 5.56
C VAL A 159 26.96 1.98 5.82
#